data_AF-A0A4P5SSA2-F1
#
_entry.id   AF-A0A4P5SSA2-F1
#
_cell.length_a   1.000
_cell.length_b   1.000
_cell.length_c   1.000
_cell.angle_alpha   90.00
_cell.angle_beta   90.00
_cell.angle_gamma   90.00
#
_symmetry.space_group_name_H-M   'P 1'
#
loop_
_entity.id
_entity.type
_entity.pdbx_description
1 polymer ?
#
loop_
_entity_poly.entity_id
_entity_poly.type
_entity_poly.pdbx_seq_one_letter_code
_entity_poly.pdbx_strand_id
1 'polypeptide(L)'
;MITIRHTQTGEAVVEIEGESLRGANLAGYALIGANLAEQDLSGANLQGANLCWADLSHANLSGANLEGADLTATNARGCCLAGVKADTARFLGADLQGADLRGASLRRTLWEFANLSGANAESVQFHLADFTEVTLEEACLTGADFGGSRFVRVKGARANFRFAALAQTLIRDSDFTSTDFTGADLTLTNLHRAVVREANLSKTILLNTVFLQCEDLHLAVGLEEVSVNSKVLLDLATLRANYAALPLAFCKRLGISSEEEVVFRSLYS
;
A
#
# COMPACT_ATOMS: atom_id res chain seq x y z
N MET A 1 -29.79 9.24 23.67
CA MET A 1 -29.52 7.82 23.38
C MET A 1 -29.38 7.68 21.89
N ILE A 2 -28.24 7.18 21.45
CA ILE A 2 -28.02 6.78 20.06
C ILE A 2 -28.11 5.27 20.01
N THR A 3 -28.91 4.76 19.08
CA THR A 3 -28.99 3.33 18.81
C THR A 3 -28.27 3.04 17.50
N ILE A 4 -27.15 2.32 17.59
CA ILE A 4 -26.46 1.76 16.42
C ILE A 4 -27.19 0.48 16.06
N ARG A 5 -27.57 0.33 14.79
CA ARG A 5 -28.38 -0.80 14.31
C ARG A 5 -27.58 -1.71 13.39
N HIS A 6 -27.96 -2.98 13.30
CA HIS A 6 -27.33 -3.91 12.38
C HIS A 6 -27.79 -3.64 10.95
N THR A 7 -26.87 -3.69 9.98
CA THR A 7 -27.13 -3.38 8.56
C THR A 7 -28.19 -4.27 7.93
N GLN A 8 -28.19 -5.57 8.27
CA GLN A 8 -29.13 -6.54 7.69
C GLN A 8 -30.44 -6.72 8.48
N THR A 9 -30.40 -6.78 9.82
CA THR A 9 -31.58 -7.11 10.64
C THR A 9 -32.32 -5.87 11.14
N GLY A 10 -31.67 -4.70 11.18
CA GLY A 10 -32.21 -3.48 11.78
C GLY A 10 -32.30 -3.50 13.30
N GLU A 11 -31.90 -4.59 13.94
CA GLU A 11 -31.87 -4.73 15.40
C GLU A 11 -30.83 -3.80 16.02
N ALA A 12 -31.06 -3.40 17.27
CA ALA A 12 -30.07 -2.62 18.01
C ALA A 12 -28.82 -3.49 18.27
N VAL A 13 -27.67 -3.05 17.76
CA VAL A 13 -26.36 -3.65 18.04
C VAL A 13 -25.87 -3.15 19.39
N VAL A 14 -25.91 -1.83 19.56
CA VAL A 14 -25.47 -1.12 20.76
C VAL A 14 -26.35 0.11 20.96
N GLU A 15 -26.64 0.41 22.21
CA GLU A 15 -27.22 1.67 22.62
C GLU A 15 -26.19 2.44 23.47
N ILE A 16 -25.94 3.70 23.11
CA ILE A 16 -25.04 4.57 23.85
C ILE A 16 -25.76 5.83 24.33
N GLU A 17 -25.39 6.29 25.52
CA GLU A 17 -25.78 7.60 26.02
C GLU A 17 -25.02 8.69 25.25
N GLY A 18 -25.75 9.73 24.84
CA GLY A 18 -25.19 10.83 24.05
C GLY A 18 -26.14 11.34 22.98
N GLU A 19 -25.71 12.44 22.37
CA GLU A 19 -26.36 13.13 21.25
C GLU A 19 -25.58 12.98 19.94
N SER A 20 -24.31 12.54 20.00
CA SER A 20 -23.45 12.32 18.82
C SER A 20 -22.48 11.15 19.03
N LEU A 21 -22.02 10.53 17.93
CA LEU A 21 -20.91 9.57 17.89
C LEU A 21 -19.53 10.25 17.84
N ARG A 22 -19.48 11.57 17.64
CA ARG A 22 -18.24 12.35 17.64
C ARG A 22 -17.57 12.27 19.00
N GLY A 23 -16.31 11.82 19.03
CA GLY A 23 -15.56 11.63 20.28
C GLY A 23 -16.13 10.54 21.20
N ALA A 24 -17.09 9.74 20.75
CA ALA A 24 -17.72 8.71 21.57
C ALA A 24 -16.69 7.65 21.99
N ASN A 25 -16.87 7.11 23.20
CA ASN A 25 -16.07 5.99 23.68
C ASN A 25 -16.76 4.67 23.35
N LEU A 26 -16.24 3.99 22.34
CA LEU A 26 -16.69 2.70 21.81
C LEU A 26 -15.59 1.63 21.91
N ALA A 27 -14.60 1.83 22.79
CA ALA A 27 -13.48 0.93 22.92
C ALA A 27 -13.92 -0.47 23.37
N GLY A 28 -13.48 -1.49 22.65
CA GLY A 28 -13.82 -2.89 22.89
C GLY A 28 -15.27 -3.28 22.55
N TYR A 29 -16.06 -2.37 21.98
CA TYR A 29 -17.45 -2.66 21.66
C TYR A 29 -17.57 -3.72 20.54
N ALA A 30 -18.59 -4.56 20.64
CA ALA A 30 -19.02 -5.47 19.60
C ALA A 30 -19.95 -4.73 18.63
N LEU A 31 -19.40 -4.25 17.52
CA LEU A 31 -20.08 -3.50 16.45
C LEU A 31 -20.20 -4.33 15.16
N ILE A 32 -20.32 -5.65 15.32
CA ILE A 32 -20.44 -6.59 14.21
C ILE A 32 -21.67 -6.26 13.38
N GLY A 33 -21.47 -6.02 12.08
CA GLY A 33 -22.54 -5.65 11.16
C GLY A 33 -23.19 -4.31 11.48
N ALA A 34 -22.56 -3.45 12.28
CA ALA A 34 -23.12 -2.14 12.62
C ALA A 34 -23.28 -1.25 11.39
N ASN A 35 -24.43 -0.59 11.29
CA ASN A 35 -24.66 0.48 10.33
C ASN A 35 -24.17 1.79 10.93
N LEU A 36 -23.01 2.24 10.44
CA LEU A 36 -22.34 3.48 10.78
C LEU A 36 -22.13 4.33 9.51
N ALA A 37 -22.86 4.04 8.44
CA ALA A 37 -22.76 4.77 7.17
C ALA A 37 -23.10 6.25 7.39
N GLU A 38 -22.32 7.12 6.76
CA GLU A 38 -22.46 8.58 6.81
C GLU A 38 -22.38 9.21 8.22
N GLN A 39 -22.02 8.43 9.25
CA GLN A 39 -21.94 8.94 10.62
C GLN A 39 -20.67 9.77 10.87
N ASP A 40 -20.77 10.76 11.76
CA ASP A 40 -19.61 11.47 12.29
C ASP A 40 -19.08 10.77 13.55
N LEU A 41 -18.00 10.00 13.37
CA LEU A 41 -17.20 9.37 14.43
C LEU A 41 -15.85 10.07 14.60
N SER A 42 -15.72 11.35 14.19
CA SER A 42 -14.46 12.06 14.31
C SER A 42 -13.98 12.11 15.76
N GLY A 43 -12.72 11.74 15.98
CA GLY A 43 -12.11 11.62 17.30
C GLY A 43 -12.67 10.51 18.20
N ALA A 44 -13.55 9.64 17.72
CA ALA A 44 -14.09 8.54 18.52
C ALA A 44 -13.00 7.57 18.97
N ASN A 45 -13.18 6.97 20.14
CA ASN A 45 -12.31 5.90 20.64
C ASN A 45 -12.94 4.55 20.31
N LEU A 46 -12.42 3.88 19.29
CA LEU A 46 -12.80 2.54 18.81
C LEU A 46 -11.67 1.52 19.06
N GLN A 47 -10.78 1.79 20.01
CA GLN A 47 -9.66 0.90 20.34
C GLN A 47 -10.17 -0.52 20.63
N GLY A 48 -9.65 -1.51 19.91
CA GLY A 48 -10.03 -2.92 20.06
C GLY A 48 -11.50 -3.22 19.75
N ALA A 49 -12.24 -2.31 19.13
CA ALA A 49 -13.63 -2.56 18.73
C ALA A 49 -13.69 -3.63 17.62
N ASN A 50 -14.73 -4.46 17.66
CA ASN A 50 -15.00 -5.42 16.60
C ASN A 50 -16.02 -4.82 15.63
N LEU A 51 -15.53 -4.33 14.49
CA LEU A 51 -16.30 -3.73 13.40
C LEU A 51 -16.51 -4.72 12.24
N CYS A 52 -16.32 -6.02 12.44
CA CYS A 52 -16.44 -6.98 11.34
C CYS A 52 -17.79 -6.84 10.61
N TRP A 53 -17.75 -6.79 9.29
CA TRP A 53 -18.93 -6.58 8.42
C TRP A 53 -19.73 -5.29 8.66
N ALA A 54 -19.19 -4.33 9.42
CA ALA A 54 -19.84 -3.02 9.60
C ALA A 54 -19.86 -2.22 8.28
N ASP A 55 -20.88 -1.38 8.15
CA ASP A 55 -20.96 -0.39 7.09
C ASP A 55 -20.50 0.96 7.64
N LEU A 56 -19.33 1.40 7.18
CA LEU A 56 -18.68 2.68 7.43
C LEU A 56 -18.63 3.53 6.15
N SER A 57 -19.42 3.21 5.13
CA SER A 57 -19.40 3.94 3.87
C SER A 57 -19.70 5.43 4.12
N HIS A 58 -18.83 6.28 3.55
CA HIS A 58 -18.89 7.73 3.72
C HIS A 58 -18.88 8.25 5.17
N ALA A 59 -18.54 7.42 6.15
CA ALA A 59 -18.41 7.85 7.54
C ALA A 59 -17.18 8.73 7.74
N ASN A 60 -17.24 9.64 8.71
CA ASN A 60 -16.11 10.45 9.12
C ASN A 60 -15.47 9.87 10.39
N LEU A 61 -14.31 9.24 10.27
CA LEU A 61 -13.48 8.72 11.37
C LEU A 61 -12.21 9.55 11.56
N SER A 62 -12.16 10.79 11.06
CA SER A 62 -10.96 11.62 11.16
C SER A 62 -10.47 11.75 12.60
N GLY A 63 -9.19 11.44 12.81
CA GLY A 63 -8.53 11.46 14.12
C GLY A 63 -9.04 10.43 15.14
N ALA A 64 -9.88 9.46 14.75
CA ALA A 64 -10.33 8.41 15.65
C ALA A 64 -9.17 7.48 16.10
N ASN A 65 -9.40 6.75 17.19
CA ASN A 65 -8.51 5.70 17.65
C ASN A 65 -9.10 4.34 17.33
N LEU A 66 -8.53 3.62 16.35
CA LEU A 66 -8.85 2.27 15.93
C LEU A 66 -7.72 1.27 16.30
N GLU A 67 -6.83 1.61 17.23
CA GLU A 67 -5.71 0.74 17.60
C GLU A 67 -6.22 -0.66 17.99
N GLY A 68 -5.71 -1.69 17.31
CA GLY A 68 -6.11 -3.08 17.51
C GLY A 68 -7.56 -3.43 17.15
N ALA A 69 -8.31 -2.54 16.49
CA ALA A 69 -9.67 -2.82 16.05
C ALA A 69 -9.71 -3.88 14.93
N ASP A 70 -10.82 -4.62 14.84
CA ASP A 70 -11.06 -5.57 13.76
C ASP A 70 -12.08 -4.99 12.76
N LEU A 71 -11.60 -4.59 11.59
CA LEU A 71 -12.38 -4.09 10.46
C LEU A 71 -12.48 -5.13 9.33
N THR A 72 -12.39 -6.43 9.67
CA THR A 72 -12.51 -7.49 8.67
C THR A 72 -13.84 -7.37 7.91
N ALA A 73 -13.75 -7.37 6.58
CA ALA A 73 -14.88 -7.29 5.65
C ALA A 73 -15.81 -6.07 5.86
N THR A 74 -15.30 -4.96 6.40
CA THR A 74 -16.07 -3.71 6.47
C THR A 74 -16.25 -3.08 5.09
N ASN A 75 -17.41 -2.47 4.87
CA ASN A 75 -17.59 -1.49 3.80
C ASN A 75 -17.16 -0.12 4.31
N ALA A 76 -15.99 0.38 3.91
CA ALA A 76 -15.47 1.69 4.30
C ALA A 76 -15.19 2.58 3.07
N ARG A 77 -15.98 2.38 2.00
CA ARG A 77 -15.86 3.12 0.75
C ARG A 77 -16.10 4.61 0.98
N GLY A 78 -15.20 5.44 0.45
CA GLY A 78 -15.29 6.89 0.56
C GLY A 78 -15.31 7.44 1.98
N CYS A 79 -14.93 6.66 3.00
CA CYS A 79 -14.85 7.14 4.37
C CYS A 79 -13.64 8.07 4.57
N CYS A 80 -13.70 8.90 5.60
CA CYS A 80 -12.57 9.74 6.02
C CYS A 80 -11.88 9.11 7.23
N LEU A 81 -10.69 8.54 7.02
CA LEU A 81 -9.77 7.99 8.02
C LEU A 81 -8.53 8.89 8.21
N ALA A 82 -8.61 10.15 7.78
CA ALA A 82 -7.49 11.08 7.87
C ALA A 82 -7.00 11.23 9.32
N GLY A 83 -5.70 11.03 9.53
CA GLY A 83 -5.05 11.11 10.84
C GLY A 83 -5.50 10.05 11.86
N VAL A 84 -6.18 8.98 11.44
CA VAL A 84 -6.60 7.91 12.35
C VAL A 84 -5.39 7.19 12.95
N LYS A 85 -5.52 6.72 14.19
CA LYS A 85 -4.53 5.83 14.83
C LYS A 85 -5.08 4.41 14.79
N ALA A 86 -4.49 3.54 13.99
CA ALA A 86 -5.00 2.20 13.71
C ALA A 86 -3.86 1.18 13.66
N ASP A 87 -2.78 1.43 14.40
CA ASP A 87 -1.69 0.47 14.53
C ASP A 87 -2.24 -0.87 15.01
N THR A 88 -1.72 -1.96 14.45
CA THR A 88 -2.14 -3.36 14.71
C THR A 88 -3.59 -3.72 14.36
N ALA A 89 -4.35 -2.82 13.76
CA ALA A 89 -5.71 -3.11 13.31
C ALA A 89 -5.74 -4.11 12.15
N ARG A 90 -6.90 -4.76 11.97
CA ARG A 90 -7.15 -5.76 10.92
C ARG A 90 -8.13 -5.19 9.90
N PHE A 91 -7.76 -5.21 8.62
CA PHE A 91 -8.56 -4.75 7.49
C PHE A 91 -8.81 -5.87 6.46
N LEU A 92 -8.81 -7.13 6.90
CA LEU A 92 -8.86 -8.27 5.98
C LEU A 92 -10.14 -8.21 5.14
N GLY A 93 -10.03 -8.16 3.82
CA GLY A 93 -11.16 -8.08 2.90
C GLY A 93 -11.99 -6.79 3.03
N ALA A 94 -11.51 -5.76 3.71
CA ALA A 94 -12.20 -4.48 3.82
C ALA A 94 -12.21 -3.74 2.46
N ASP A 95 -13.32 -3.07 2.14
CA ASP A 95 -13.43 -2.21 0.95
C ASP A 95 -13.26 -0.74 1.34
N LEU A 96 -12.11 -0.15 1.03
CA LEU A 96 -11.75 1.24 1.26
C LEU A 96 -11.63 2.02 -0.05
N GLN A 97 -12.33 1.60 -1.12
CA GLN A 97 -12.26 2.30 -2.39
C GLN A 97 -12.59 3.80 -2.21
N GLY A 98 -11.68 4.67 -2.68
CA GLY A 98 -11.80 6.11 -2.58
C GLY A 98 -11.76 6.70 -1.15
N ALA A 99 -11.36 5.92 -0.14
CA ALA A 99 -11.23 6.43 1.23
C ALA A 99 -10.06 7.42 1.37
N ASP A 100 -10.18 8.36 2.31
CA ASP A 100 -9.12 9.29 2.68
C ASP A 100 -8.37 8.79 3.92
N LEU A 101 -7.13 8.35 3.75
CA LEU A 101 -6.22 7.79 4.77
C LEU A 101 -5.04 8.72 5.06
N ARG A 102 -5.11 9.98 4.63
CA ARG A 102 -3.96 10.90 4.73
C ARG A 102 -3.44 11.02 6.15
N GLY A 103 -2.13 10.85 6.30
CA GLY A 103 -1.43 10.94 7.58
C GLY A 103 -1.89 9.93 8.65
N ALA A 104 -2.64 8.89 8.28
CA ALA A 104 -3.02 7.84 9.21
C ALA A 104 -1.81 7.02 9.69
N SER A 105 -1.86 6.56 10.94
CA SER A 105 -0.93 5.57 11.48
C SER A 105 -1.55 4.19 11.37
N LEU A 106 -1.01 3.36 10.47
CA LEU A 106 -1.50 2.01 10.14
C LEU A 106 -0.34 1.02 10.22
N ARG A 107 0.50 1.14 11.25
CA ARG A 107 1.71 0.32 11.39
C ARG A 107 1.32 -1.10 11.81
N ARG A 108 2.02 -2.10 11.28
CA ARG A 108 1.82 -3.52 11.63
C ARG A 108 0.37 -4.00 11.43
N THR A 109 -0.31 -3.43 10.45
CA THR A 109 -1.69 -3.77 10.09
C THR A 109 -1.75 -4.94 9.11
N LEU A 110 -2.89 -5.62 9.08
CA LEU A 110 -3.14 -6.73 8.16
C LEU A 110 -4.21 -6.32 7.14
N TRP A 111 -3.85 -6.33 5.86
CA TRP A 111 -4.73 -5.89 4.76
C TRP A 111 -5.14 -7.01 3.83
N GLU A 112 -4.95 -8.27 4.20
CA GLU A 112 -5.14 -9.40 3.28
C GLU A 112 -6.47 -9.28 2.53
N PHE A 113 -6.44 -9.28 1.19
CA PHE A 113 -7.61 -9.14 0.30
C PHE A 113 -8.34 -7.78 0.33
N ALA A 114 -7.80 -6.76 0.99
CA ALA A 114 -8.42 -5.44 1.06
C ALA A 114 -8.38 -4.70 -0.28
N ASN A 115 -9.32 -3.79 -0.48
CA ASN A 115 -9.41 -2.93 -1.64
C ASN A 115 -9.17 -1.47 -1.25
N LEU A 116 -8.07 -0.87 -1.72
CA LEU A 116 -7.76 0.55 -1.58
C LEU A 116 -7.71 1.26 -2.96
N SER A 117 -8.41 0.74 -3.97
CA SER A 117 -8.44 1.39 -5.28
C SER A 117 -8.84 2.86 -5.18
N GLY A 118 -8.06 3.74 -5.81
CA GLY A 118 -8.32 5.19 -5.80
C GLY A 118 -8.30 5.84 -4.42
N ALA A 119 -7.89 5.15 -3.36
CA ALA A 119 -7.79 5.73 -2.03
C ALA A 119 -6.69 6.80 -1.97
N ASN A 120 -6.88 7.81 -1.13
CA ASN A 120 -5.87 8.81 -0.85
C ASN A 120 -5.12 8.47 0.44
N ALA A 121 -3.94 7.88 0.34
CA ALA A 121 -3.09 7.54 1.47
C ALA A 121 -1.76 8.31 1.42
N GLU A 122 -1.81 9.60 1.08
CA GLU A 122 -0.63 10.47 1.14
C GLU A 122 -0.07 10.53 2.57
N SER A 123 1.26 10.38 2.70
CA SER A 123 2.00 10.43 3.97
C SER A 123 1.50 9.44 5.05
N VAL A 124 0.80 8.37 4.64
CA VAL A 124 0.35 7.32 5.54
C VAL A 124 1.51 6.48 6.06
N GLN A 125 1.38 5.92 7.26
CA GLN A 125 2.40 5.06 7.86
C GLN A 125 1.93 3.60 7.87
N PHE A 126 2.41 2.81 6.90
CA PHE A 126 2.18 1.38 6.74
C PHE A 126 3.36 0.51 7.17
N HIS A 127 4.28 1.05 7.98
CA HIS A 127 5.49 0.33 8.40
C HIS A 127 5.18 -1.08 8.95
N LEU A 128 5.87 -2.10 8.42
CA LEU A 128 5.70 -3.53 8.77
C LEU A 128 4.27 -4.10 8.56
N ALA A 129 3.50 -3.55 7.63
CA ALA A 129 2.17 -4.07 7.29
C ALA A 129 2.21 -5.19 6.25
N ASP A 130 1.15 -6.00 6.20
CA ASP A 130 0.97 -7.08 5.21
C ASP A 130 -0.09 -6.70 4.16
N PHE A 131 0.34 -6.60 2.91
CA PHE A 131 -0.45 -6.30 1.72
C PHE A 131 -0.68 -7.54 0.83
N THR A 132 -0.79 -8.74 1.39
CA THR A 132 -1.08 -9.94 0.60
C THR A 132 -2.45 -9.81 -0.12
N GLU A 133 -2.45 -9.91 -1.44
CA GLU A 133 -3.64 -9.80 -2.30
C GLU A 133 -4.42 -8.47 -2.20
N VAL A 134 -3.72 -7.39 -1.85
CA VAL A 134 -4.33 -6.06 -1.82
C VAL A 134 -4.44 -5.44 -3.21
N THR A 135 -5.54 -4.71 -3.43
CA THR A 135 -5.70 -3.85 -4.60
C THR A 135 -5.36 -2.40 -4.24
N LEU A 136 -4.35 -1.83 -4.88
CA LEU A 136 -3.88 -0.45 -4.76
C LEU A 136 -4.05 0.34 -6.08
N GLU A 137 -4.81 -0.20 -7.04
CA GLU A 137 -4.96 0.41 -8.37
C GLU A 137 -5.38 1.89 -8.26
N GLU A 138 -4.64 2.78 -8.90
CA GLU A 138 -4.88 4.23 -8.92
C GLU A 138 -4.83 4.91 -7.53
N ALA A 139 -4.36 4.23 -6.48
CA ALA A 139 -4.20 4.82 -5.16
C ALA A 139 -3.13 5.91 -5.14
N CYS A 140 -3.38 6.99 -4.40
CA CYS A 140 -2.38 8.01 -4.11
C CYS A 140 -1.60 7.63 -2.84
N LEU A 141 -0.32 7.27 -3.00
CA LEU A 141 0.58 6.79 -1.95
C LEU A 141 1.83 7.70 -1.85
N THR A 142 1.69 8.96 -2.24
CA THR A 142 2.81 9.91 -2.23
C THR A 142 3.33 10.09 -0.81
N GLY A 143 4.65 9.93 -0.63
CA GLY A 143 5.31 10.06 0.68
C GLY A 143 4.90 9.00 1.72
N ALA A 144 4.19 7.95 1.32
CA ALA A 144 3.77 6.87 2.22
C ALA A 144 4.99 6.06 2.71
N ASP A 145 4.94 5.59 3.96
CA ASP A 145 5.96 4.74 4.56
C ASP A 145 5.50 3.27 4.58
N PHE A 146 6.17 2.44 3.78
CA PHE A 146 6.00 0.99 3.70
C PHE A 146 7.22 0.23 4.24
N GLY A 147 8.09 0.86 5.02
CA GLY A 147 9.33 0.25 5.48
C GLY A 147 9.12 -1.15 6.09
N GLY A 148 9.84 -2.15 5.57
CA GLY A 148 9.74 -3.54 6.05
C GLY A 148 8.42 -4.26 5.74
N SER A 149 7.52 -3.65 4.97
CA SER A 149 6.21 -4.22 4.65
C SER A 149 6.30 -5.33 3.61
N ARG A 150 5.26 -6.15 3.55
CA ARG A 150 5.14 -7.29 2.65
C ARG A 150 4.08 -7.04 1.60
N PHE A 151 4.43 -7.20 0.34
CA PHE A 151 3.57 -7.08 -0.83
C PHE A 151 3.59 -8.41 -1.56
N VAL A 152 2.49 -9.17 -1.51
CA VAL A 152 2.40 -10.44 -2.24
C VAL A 152 1.13 -10.45 -3.07
N ARG A 153 1.25 -10.63 -4.39
CA ARG A 153 0.09 -10.59 -5.30
C ARG A 153 -0.69 -9.28 -5.22
N VAL A 154 0.02 -8.17 -5.03
CA VAL A 154 -0.59 -6.83 -5.00
C VAL A 154 -0.94 -6.40 -6.41
N LYS A 155 -2.13 -5.82 -6.59
CA LYS A 155 -2.52 -5.12 -7.82
C LYS A 155 -2.29 -3.64 -7.64
N GLY A 156 -1.13 -3.15 -8.05
CA GLY A 156 -0.69 -1.76 -7.88
C GLY A 156 -0.71 -0.94 -9.17
N ALA A 157 -1.35 -1.41 -10.24
CA ALA A 157 -1.31 -0.73 -11.53
C ALA A 157 -1.79 0.74 -11.43
N ARG A 158 -1.06 1.66 -12.07
CA ARG A 158 -1.31 3.11 -12.04
C ARG A 158 -1.32 3.76 -10.64
N ALA A 159 -0.83 3.07 -9.61
CA ALA A 159 -0.68 3.67 -8.30
C ALA A 159 0.42 4.75 -8.31
N ASN A 160 0.35 5.70 -7.38
CA ASN A 160 1.31 6.78 -7.25
C ASN A 160 2.12 6.62 -5.95
N PHE A 161 3.33 6.05 -6.05
CA PHE A 161 4.30 5.86 -4.97
C PHE A 161 5.38 6.95 -4.93
N ARG A 162 5.12 8.14 -5.50
CA ARG A 162 6.14 9.20 -5.54
C ARG A 162 6.67 9.51 -4.14
N PHE A 163 7.99 9.51 -4.00
CA PHE A 163 8.66 9.77 -2.72
C PHE A 163 8.26 8.83 -1.56
N ALA A 164 7.62 7.69 -1.86
CA ALA A 164 7.28 6.71 -0.85
C ALA A 164 8.53 5.99 -0.35
N ALA A 165 8.55 5.64 0.92
CA ALA A 165 9.60 4.83 1.52
C ALA A 165 9.21 3.35 1.46
N LEU A 166 9.84 2.59 0.56
CA LEU A 166 9.68 1.14 0.43
C LEU A 166 10.91 0.38 0.92
N ALA A 167 11.76 1.00 1.74
CA ALA A 167 12.99 0.38 2.19
C ALA A 167 12.72 -0.96 2.90
N GLN A 168 13.50 -1.99 2.58
CA GLN A 168 13.38 -3.35 3.15
C GLN A 168 12.03 -4.04 2.87
N THR A 169 11.26 -3.57 1.89
CA THR A 169 10.01 -4.24 1.49
C THR A 169 10.27 -5.55 0.74
N LEU A 170 9.35 -6.49 0.91
CA LEU A 170 9.31 -7.74 0.15
C LEU A 170 8.17 -7.67 -0.85
N ILE A 171 8.52 -7.59 -2.13
CA ILE A 171 7.56 -7.54 -3.25
C ILE A 171 7.62 -8.86 -4.00
N ARG A 172 6.50 -9.58 -4.06
CA ARG A 172 6.42 -10.86 -4.76
C ARG A 172 5.13 -10.99 -5.56
N ASP A 173 5.24 -11.43 -6.82
CA ASP A 173 4.08 -11.74 -7.67
C ASP A 173 3.13 -10.54 -7.83
N SER A 174 3.64 -9.32 -7.71
CA SER A 174 2.83 -8.09 -7.69
C SER A 174 2.91 -7.34 -9.01
N ASP A 175 1.80 -6.71 -9.39
CA ASP A 175 1.69 -5.93 -10.62
C ASP A 175 1.80 -4.44 -10.33
N PHE A 176 2.82 -3.79 -10.88
CA PHE A 176 3.04 -2.36 -10.82
C PHE A 176 3.08 -1.72 -12.21
N THR A 177 2.32 -2.28 -13.17
CA THR A 177 2.19 -1.72 -14.51
C THR A 177 1.80 -0.24 -14.46
N SER A 178 2.56 0.61 -15.16
CA SER A 178 2.34 2.07 -15.20
C SER A 178 2.31 2.77 -13.83
N THR A 179 2.95 2.20 -12.81
CA THR A 179 3.05 2.79 -11.46
C THR A 179 4.10 3.89 -11.42
N ASP A 180 3.83 5.00 -10.73
CA ASP A 180 4.80 6.07 -10.55
C ASP A 180 5.61 5.87 -9.26
N PHE A 181 6.87 5.46 -9.39
CA PHE A 181 7.85 5.36 -8.30
C PHE A 181 8.80 6.56 -8.25
N THR A 182 8.50 7.68 -8.92
CA THR A 182 9.45 8.79 -9.01
C THR A 182 9.93 9.23 -7.62
N GLY A 183 11.25 9.18 -7.40
CA GLY A 183 11.87 9.57 -6.14
C GLY A 183 11.56 8.66 -4.95
N ALA A 184 10.93 7.50 -5.16
CA ALA A 184 10.70 6.51 -4.12
C ALA A 184 12.02 5.89 -3.64
N ASP A 185 12.02 5.41 -2.39
CA ASP A 185 13.15 4.70 -1.81
C ASP A 185 12.90 3.20 -1.78
N LEU A 186 13.58 2.45 -2.65
CA LEU A 186 13.51 0.98 -2.71
C LEU A 186 14.79 0.34 -2.15
N THR A 187 15.49 1.04 -1.25
CA THR A 187 16.71 0.52 -0.61
C THR A 187 16.45 -0.82 0.06
N LEU A 188 17.27 -1.84 -0.25
CA LEU A 188 17.12 -3.21 0.26
C LEU A 188 15.78 -3.88 -0.07
N THR A 189 15.02 -3.35 -1.04
CA THR A 189 13.78 -3.98 -1.52
C THR A 189 14.09 -5.21 -2.37
N ASN A 190 13.31 -6.27 -2.18
CA ASN A 190 13.34 -7.46 -3.03
C ASN A 190 12.10 -7.48 -3.92
N LEU A 191 12.28 -7.37 -5.23
CA LEU A 191 11.25 -7.54 -6.24
C LEU A 191 11.42 -8.91 -6.89
N HIS A 192 10.49 -9.82 -6.63
CA HIS A 192 10.51 -11.17 -7.17
C HIS A 192 9.25 -11.46 -7.99
N ARG A 193 9.41 -11.67 -9.30
CA ARG A 193 8.29 -11.77 -10.27
C ARG A 193 7.33 -10.58 -10.17
N ALA A 194 7.88 -9.39 -9.92
CA ALA A 194 7.13 -8.16 -10.00
C ALA A 194 7.03 -7.71 -11.47
N VAL A 195 5.85 -7.28 -11.88
CA VAL A 195 5.60 -6.66 -13.19
C VAL A 195 5.82 -5.16 -13.05
N VAL A 196 6.74 -4.59 -13.82
CA VAL A 196 7.14 -3.17 -13.76
C VAL A 196 7.12 -2.47 -15.12
N ARG A 197 6.45 -3.07 -16.11
CA ARG A 197 6.24 -2.46 -17.43
C ARG A 197 5.62 -1.08 -17.30
N GLU A 198 6.18 -0.11 -18.02
CA GLU A 198 5.76 1.29 -18.00
C GLU A 198 5.82 1.96 -16.62
N ALA A 199 6.35 1.29 -15.59
CA ALA A 199 6.55 1.91 -14.30
C ALA A 199 7.60 3.01 -14.41
N ASN A 200 7.34 4.15 -13.77
CA ASN A 200 8.26 5.28 -13.76
C ASN A 200 9.23 5.17 -12.59
N LEU A 201 10.49 4.87 -12.89
CA LEU A 201 11.57 4.73 -11.92
C LEU A 201 12.49 5.97 -11.88
N SER A 202 12.13 7.08 -12.51
CA SER A 202 12.92 8.31 -12.48
C SER A 202 13.30 8.72 -11.05
N LYS A 203 14.58 9.00 -10.81
CA LYS A 203 15.09 9.46 -9.50
C LYS A 203 14.87 8.49 -8.33
N THR A 204 14.44 7.26 -8.60
CA THR A 204 14.27 6.22 -7.58
C THR A 204 15.60 5.85 -6.96
N ILE A 205 15.61 5.57 -5.66
CA ILE A 205 16.77 5.07 -4.93
C ILE A 205 16.73 3.55 -4.97
N LEU A 206 17.71 2.93 -5.64
CA LEU A 206 17.80 1.47 -5.79
C LEU A 206 19.04 0.90 -5.08
N LEU A 207 19.34 1.37 -3.87
CA LEU A 207 20.51 0.93 -3.12
C LEU A 207 20.31 -0.49 -2.58
N ASN A 208 21.10 -1.46 -3.07
CA ASN A 208 20.98 -2.87 -2.73
C ASN A 208 19.57 -3.44 -3.03
N THR A 209 18.89 -2.88 -4.03
CA THR A 209 17.62 -3.40 -4.54
C THR A 209 17.88 -4.62 -5.40
N VAL A 210 17.05 -5.65 -5.24
CA VAL A 210 17.17 -6.91 -5.97
C VAL A 210 15.96 -7.09 -6.87
N PHE A 211 16.20 -7.35 -8.15
CA PHE A 211 15.17 -7.80 -9.10
C PHE A 211 15.44 -9.27 -9.45
N LEU A 212 14.44 -10.11 -9.23
CA LEU A 212 14.49 -11.54 -9.47
C LEU A 212 13.31 -11.92 -10.35
N GLN A 213 13.57 -12.58 -11.48
CA GLN A 213 12.53 -12.97 -12.44
C GLN A 213 11.61 -11.79 -12.87
N CYS A 214 12.17 -10.58 -13.00
CA CYS A 214 11.45 -9.39 -13.50
C CYS A 214 11.72 -9.21 -14.99
N GLU A 215 10.97 -9.91 -15.84
CA GLU A 215 11.25 -10.01 -17.27
C GLU A 215 10.95 -8.73 -18.07
N ASP A 216 10.23 -7.77 -17.48
CA ASP A 216 9.77 -6.54 -18.12
C ASP A 216 10.44 -5.27 -17.61
N LEU A 217 11.53 -5.39 -16.83
CA LEU A 217 12.29 -4.24 -16.30
C LEU A 217 12.72 -3.26 -17.40
N HIS A 218 13.11 -3.74 -18.57
CA HIS A 218 13.51 -2.93 -19.72
C HIS A 218 12.37 -2.06 -20.29
N LEU A 219 11.13 -2.34 -19.93
CA LEU A 219 9.95 -1.56 -20.31
C LEU A 219 9.60 -0.48 -19.26
N ALA A 220 10.32 -0.42 -18.14
CA ALA A 220 10.21 0.68 -17.18
C ALA A 220 10.87 1.95 -17.74
N VAL A 221 10.34 3.11 -17.37
CA VAL A 221 10.86 4.42 -17.82
C VAL A 221 11.70 5.07 -16.71
N GLY A 222 12.65 5.93 -17.08
CA GLY A 222 13.47 6.68 -16.12
C GLY A 222 14.59 5.87 -15.45
N LEU A 223 14.93 4.69 -15.98
CA LEU A 223 16.03 3.86 -15.48
C LEU A 223 17.39 4.58 -15.57
N GLU A 224 17.57 5.46 -16.55
CA GLU A 224 18.75 6.31 -16.70
C GLU A 224 18.86 7.42 -15.63
N GLU A 225 17.75 7.74 -14.96
CA GLU A 225 17.66 8.78 -13.94
C GLU A 225 17.70 8.24 -12.49
N VAL A 226 17.86 6.92 -12.30
CA VAL A 226 17.96 6.34 -10.95
C VAL A 226 19.16 6.93 -10.19
N SER A 227 19.03 7.00 -8.86
CA SER A 227 20.03 7.66 -8.00
C SER A 227 21.44 7.10 -8.19
N VAL A 228 22.44 7.97 -8.18
CA VAL A 228 23.85 7.66 -8.53
C VAL A 228 24.50 6.60 -7.62
N ASN A 229 24.03 6.48 -6.37
CA ASN A 229 24.55 5.53 -5.39
C ASN A 229 23.83 4.17 -5.43
N SER A 230 22.95 3.95 -6.41
CA SER A 230 22.22 2.69 -6.54
C SER A 230 23.18 1.54 -6.86
N LYS A 231 23.01 0.44 -6.12
CA LYS A 231 23.68 -0.84 -6.38
C LYS A 231 22.59 -1.87 -6.59
N VAL A 232 22.30 -2.17 -7.85
CA VAL A 232 21.19 -3.03 -8.24
C VAL A 232 21.71 -4.44 -8.52
N LEU A 233 20.97 -5.45 -8.05
CA LEU A 233 21.27 -6.86 -8.28
C LEU A 233 20.17 -7.47 -9.15
N LEU A 234 20.57 -8.12 -10.24
CA LEU A 234 19.67 -8.87 -11.12
C LEU A 234 20.07 -10.35 -11.08
N ASP A 235 19.09 -11.26 -11.10
CA ASP A 235 19.38 -12.66 -11.41
C ASP A 235 19.65 -12.87 -12.91
N LEU A 236 20.17 -14.04 -13.28
CA LEU A 236 20.50 -14.36 -14.68
C LEU A 236 19.27 -14.31 -15.59
N ALA A 237 18.10 -14.72 -15.09
CA ALA A 237 16.86 -14.67 -15.85
C ALA A 237 16.45 -13.22 -16.16
N THR A 238 16.44 -12.35 -15.15
CA THR A 238 16.18 -10.91 -15.32
C THR A 238 17.22 -10.29 -16.25
N LEU A 239 18.51 -10.57 -16.06
CA LEU A 239 19.54 -10.00 -16.94
C LEU A 239 19.28 -10.39 -18.40
N ARG A 240 19.05 -11.68 -18.69
CA ARG A 240 18.80 -12.19 -20.05
C ARG A 240 17.61 -11.54 -20.73
N ALA A 241 16.48 -11.41 -20.01
CA ALA A 241 15.26 -10.86 -20.58
C ALA A 241 15.36 -9.37 -20.91
N ASN A 242 16.22 -8.63 -20.19
CA ASN A 242 16.20 -7.17 -20.22
C ASN A 242 17.42 -6.56 -20.93
N TYR A 243 18.57 -7.23 -20.96
CA TYR A 243 19.85 -6.58 -21.25
C TYR A 243 19.92 -5.85 -22.59
N ALA A 244 19.32 -6.40 -23.66
CA ALA A 244 19.36 -5.82 -25.00
C ALA A 244 18.80 -4.38 -25.04
N ALA A 245 17.76 -4.12 -24.24
CA ALA A 245 17.02 -2.87 -24.22
C ALA A 245 17.32 -1.99 -23.00
N LEU A 246 18.12 -2.45 -22.03
CA LEU A 246 18.47 -1.64 -20.86
C LEU A 246 19.31 -0.41 -21.24
N PRO A 247 19.03 0.77 -20.66
CA PRO A 247 19.84 1.96 -20.87
C PRO A 247 21.28 1.75 -20.41
N LEU A 248 22.24 2.23 -21.21
CA LEU A 248 23.66 2.09 -20.89
C LEU A 248 24.04 2.70 -19.52
N ALA A 249 23.44 3.83 -19.18
CA ALA A 249 23.64 4.47 -17.87
C ALA A 249 23.24 3.54 -16.72
N PHE A 250 22.15 2.77 -16.90
CA PHE A 250 21.68 1.79 -15.92
C PHE A 250 22.57 0.54 -15.88
N CYS A 251 23.02 0.02 -17.03
CA CYS A 251 23.94 -1.11 -17.07
C CYS A 251 25.24 -0.85 -16.29
N LYS A 252 25.76 0.38 -16.32
CA LYS A 252 26.92 0.77 -15.50
C LYS A 252 26.64 0.67 -13.99
N ARG A 253 25.40 0.89 -13.55
CA ARG A 253 24.96 0.73 -12.14
C ARG A 253 24.90 -0.73 -11.69
N LEU A 254 24.77 -1.66 -12.64
CA LEU A 254 24.87 -3.10 -12.37
C LEU A 254 26.32 -3.56 -12.11
N GLY A 255 27.31 -2.67 -12.27
CA GLY A 255 28.71 -3.01 -12.16
C GLY A 255 29.28 -3.72 -13.40
N ILE A 256 28.56 -3.68 -14.53
CA ILE A 256 29.00 -4.27 -15.80
C ILE A 256 30.04 -3.33 -16.43
N SER A 257 31.23 -3.85 -16.67
CA SER A 257 32.34 -3.13 -17.32
C SER A 257 32.08 -2.89 -18.82
N SER A 258 32.80 -1.96 -19.43
CA SER A 258 32.68 -1.70 -20.88
C SER A 258 33.08 -2.88 -21.76
N GLU A 259 33.99 -3.75 -21.29
CA GLU A 259 34.37 -4.96 -22.02
C GLU A 259 33.27 -6.03 -21.96
N GLU A 260 32.70 -6.25 -20.77
CA GLU A 260 31.55 -7.13 -20.58
C GLU A 260 30.34 -6.64 -21.36
N GLU A 261 30.18 -5.33 -21.54
CA GLU A 261 29.07 -4.76 -22.30
C GLU A 261 29.03 -5.26 -23.75
N VAL A 262 30.19 -5.25 -24.44
CA VAL A 262 30.30 -5.72 -25.82
C VAL A 262 29.90 -7.19 -25.92
N VAL A 263 30.36 -8.00 -24.96
CA VAL A 263 30.07 -9.43 -24.89
C VAL A 263 28.58 -9.67 -24.63
N PHE A 264 28.00 -9.01 -23.61
CA PHE A 264 26.60 -9.19 -23.27
C PHE A 264 25.65 -8.70 -24.36
N ARG A 265 25.97 -7.59 -25.04
CA ARG A 265 25.16 -7.12 -26.17
C ARG A 265 25.19 -8.09 -27.33
N SER A 266 26.32 -8.76 -27.59
CA SER A 266 26.40 -9.81 -28.61
C SER A 266 25.67 -11.10 -28.21
N LEU A 267 25.63 -11.43 -26.92
CA LEU A 267 25.00 -12.66 -26.42
C LEU A 267 23.48 -12.56 -26.30
N TYR A 268 22.97 -11.35 -26.08
CA TYR A 268 21.56 -11.10 -25.81
C TYR A 268 20.84 -10.24 -26.88
N SER A 269 21.50 -9.95 -28.00
CA SER A 269 20.89 -9.29 -29.18
C SER A 269 19.85 -10.15 -29.87
#